data_AF-A0A672L5F6-F1
#
_entry.id   AF-A0A672L5F6-F1
#
_cell.length_a   1.000
_cell.length_b   1.000
_cell.length_c   1.000
_cell.angle_alpha   90.00
_cell.angle_beta   90.00
_cell.angle_gamma   90.00
#
_symmetry.space_group_name_H-M   'P 1'
#
loop_
_entity.id
_entity.type
_entity.pdbx_description
1 polymer ?
#
loop_
_entity_poly.entity_id
_entity_poly.type
_entity_poly.pdbx_seq_one_letter_code
_entity_poly.pdbx_strand_id
1 'polypeptide(L)'
;VSLYHCINEQLVNPDEERRMSEAAAELKKCKDLVESADNEKSRLLLEKAEAETEKKRAEAELQSFMESEDNISGRFNRDLLEVQEKRSLDRVNQDLKRDLYDLQKKLLLKRDESDSLRRKFKVDLRLTVTMCTIYELITNLVHRGKFCADAGSDMVLDVLPLYEYQLRKFQTYSGAPSRTVLLGGIQALMDEEDLQDHLEIHFQKPSNYGGEVENIRYVPDGAQLTAFFSEDGKEKED
;
A
#
# COMPACT_ATOMS: atom_id res chain seq x y z
N VAL A 1 60.45 112.03 -24.89
CA VAL A 1 59.30 111.12 -24.64
C VAL A 1 58.28 111.30 -25.77
N SER A 2 58.49 110.71 -26.95
CA SER A 2 57.43 110.66 -27.99
C SER A 2 57.73 109.72 -29.17
N LEU A 3 58.49 108.64 -28.96
CA LEU A 3 58.75 107.63 -30.00
C LEU A 3 58.60 106.19 -29.50
N TYR A 4 58.19 106.00 -28.23
CA TYR A 4 57.83 104.70 -27.65
C TYR A 4 56.32 104.41 -27.68
N HIS A 5 55.54 105.22 -28.40
CA HIS A 5 54.13 104.96 -28.68
C HIS A 5 53.88 104.60 -30.14
N CYS A 6 54.88 104.03 -30.81
CA CYS A 6 54.80 103.64 -32.21
C CYS A 6 54.44 102.16 -32.44
N ILE A 7 54.07 101.38 -31.43
CA ILE A 7 53.72 99.95 -31.65
C ILE A 7 52.61 99.54 -30.68
N ASN A 8 51.35 99.68 -31.09
CA ASN A 8 50.20 98.81 -30.74
C ASN A 8 48.81 99.44 -30.95
N GLU A 9 48.65 100.41 -31.85
CA GLU A 9 47.33 100.68 -32.44
C GLU A 9 47.30 100.11 -33.86
N GLN A 10 47.14 98.78 -33.95
CA GLN A 10 46.64 98.19 -35.18
C GLN A 10 45.23 98.73 -35.39
N LEU A 11 45.05 99.67 -36.32
CA LEU A 11 43.75 99.95 -36.92
C LEU A 11 43.28 98.65 -37.57
N VAL A 12 42.48 97.87 -36.84
CA VAL A 12 41.80 96.68 -37.36
C VAL A 12 40.99 97.14 -38.56
N ASN A 13 41.18 96.47 -39.69
CA ASN A 13 40.46 96.77 -40.92
C ASN A 13 38.94 96.59 -40.65
N PRO A 14 38.06 97.54 -41.04
CA PRO A 14 36.61 97.40 -40.86
C PRO A 14 36.04 96.08 -41.40
N ASP A 15 36.65 95.53 -42.46
CA ASP A 15 36.29 94.22 -43.01
C ASP A 15 36.75 93.05 -42.10
N GLU A 16 37.87 93.18 -41.41
CA GLU A 16 38.34 92.19 -40.42
C GLU A 16 37.49 92.22 -39.16
N GLU A 17 37.09 93.40 -38.69
CA GLU A 17 36.20 93.55 -37.53
C GLU A 17 34.81 92.96 -37.81
N ARG A 18 34.28 93.19 -39.01
CA ARG A 18 33.03 92.57 -39.47
C ARG A 18 33.14 91.05 -39.54
N ARG A 19 34.22 90.51 -40.11
CA ARG A 19 34.46 89.06 -40.19
C ARG A 19 34.66 88.43 -38.81
N MET A 20 35.32 89.13 -37.88
CA MET A 20 35.47 88.71 -36.49
C MET A 20 34.11 88.66 -35.76
N SER A 21 33.25 89.65 -36.00
CA SER A 21 31.88 89.68 -35.47
C SER A 21 31.02 88.54 -36.03
N GLU A 22 31.08 88.28 -37.34
CA GLU A 22 30.39 87.17 -38.00
C GLU A 22 30.87 85.80 -37.46
N ALA A 23 32.19 85.60 -37.35
CA ALA A 23 32.77 84.38 -36.78
C ALA A 23 32.39 84.17 -35.30
N ALA A 24 32.33 85.25 -34.50
CA ALA A 24 31.89 85.17 -33.10
C ALA A 24 30.40 84.80 -32.98
N ALA A 25 29.55 85.33 -33.87
CA ALA A 25 28.14 84.98 -33.92
C ALA A 25 27.94 83.51 -34.34
N GLU A 26 28.69 83.03 -35.34
CA GLU A 26 28.69 81.62 -35.74
C GLU A 26 29.18 80.69 -34.63
N LEU A 27 30.24 81.06 -33.92
CA LEU A 27 30.76 80.31 -32.78
C LEU A 27 29.73 80.20 -31.66
N LYS A 28 29.06 81.31 -31.34
CA LYS A 28 27.98 81.32 -30.34
C LYS A 28 26.85 80.37 -30.75
N LYS A 29 26.40 80.44 -32.00
CA LYS A 29 25.38 79.53 -32.55
C LYS A 29 25.81 78.06 -32.48
N CYS A 30 27.06 77.76 -32.83
CA CYS A 30 27.60 76.40 -32.72
C CYS A 30 27.62 75.91 -31.27
N LYS A 31 27.99 76.79 -30.32
CA LYS A 31 27.98 76.46 -28.89
C LYS A 31 26.57 76.13 -28.38
N ASP A 32 25.58 76.95 -28.74
CA ASP A 32 24.19 76.74 -28.36
C ASP A 32 23.63 75.42 -28.94
N LEU A 33 24.00 75.10 -30.20
CA LEU A 33 23.61 73.83 -30.84
C LEU A 33 24.26 72.62 -30.15
N VAL A 34 25.53 72.70 -29.76
CA VAL A 34 26.22 71.64 -29.02
C VAL A 34 25.56 71.42 -27.66
N GLU A 35 25.27 72.49 -26.92
CA GLU A 35 24.59 72.40 -25.63
C GLU A 35 23.18 71.78 -25.77
N SER A 36 22.42 72.19 -26.78
CA SER A 36 21.11 71.59 -27.08
C SER A 36 21.22 70.11 -27.43
N ALA A 37 22.23 69.70 -28.19
CA ALA A 37 22.46 68.31 -28.54
C ALA A 37 22.90 67.47 -27.33
N ASP A 38 23.72 68.02 -26.44
CA ASP A 38 24.17 67.34 -25.22
C ASP A 38 23.02 67.15 -24.21
N ASN A 39 22.13 68.13 -24.10
CA ASN A 39 20.90 68.02 -23.30
C ASN A 39 19.98 66.91 -23.83
N GLU A 40 19.76 66.88 -25.15
CA GLU A 40 18.93 65.85 -25.78
C GLU A 40 19.55 64.45 -25.68
N LYS A 41 20.87 64.34 -25.83
CA LYS A 41 21.60 63.09 -25.62
C LYS A 41 21.40 62.56 -24.20
N SER A 42 21.48 63.43 -23.20
CA SER A 42 21.28 63.05 -21.79
C SER A 42 19.85 62.56 -21.54
N ARG A 43 18.85 63.22 -22.14
CA ARG A 43 17.43 62.81 -22.10
C ARG A 43 17.25 61.41 -22.69
N LEU A 44 17.77 61.19 -23.90
CA LEU A 44 17.66 59.91 -24.61
C LEU A 44 18.38 58.76 -23.88
N LEU A 45 19.50 59.04 -23.20
CA LEU A 45 20.20 58.03 -22.40
C LEU A 45 19.37 57.57 -21.19
N LEU A 46 18.68 58.50 -20.52
CA LEU A 46 17.79 58.17 -19.41
C LEU A 46 16.59 57.35 -19.91
N GLU A 47 15.91 57.81 -20.97
CA GLU A 47 14.76 57.11 -21.57
C GLU A 47 15.14 55.69 -22.03
N LYS A 48 16.34 55.54 -22.64
CA LYS A 48 16.87 54.22 -23.00
C LYS A 48 17.08 53.33 -21.79
N ALA A 49 17.64 53.86 -20.69
CA ALA A 49 17.87 53.10 -19.49
C ALA A 49 16.55 52.64 -18.85
N GLU A 50 15.56 53.53 -18.76
CA GLU A 50 14.21 53.20 -18.28
C GLU A 50 13.57 52.09 -19.13
N ALA A 51 13.57 52.26 -20.46
CA ALA A 51 13.03 51.25 -21.38
C ALA A 51 13.76 49.90 -21.25
N GLU A 52 15.08 49.88 -21.03
CA GLU A 52 15.82 48.64 -20.82
C GLU A 52 15.46 47.96 -19.49
N THR A 53 15.20 48.74 -18.42
CA THR A 53 14.73 48.19 -17.15
C THR A 53 13.32 47.60 -17.25
N GLU A 54 12.42 48.28 -17.96
CA GLU A 54 11.06 47.78 -18.21
C GLU A 54 11.08 46.53 -19.07
N LYS A 55 11.92 46.50 -20.12
CA LYS A 55 12.13 45.31 -20.94
C LYS A 55 12.57 44.12 -20.09
N LYS A 56 13.58 44.29 -19.23
CA LYS A 56 14.08 43.21 -18.35
C LYS A 56 12.99 42.74 -17.38
N ARG A 57 12.17 43.64 -16.87
CA ARG A 57 11.03 43.30 -16.01
C ARG A 57 10.00 42.45 -16.77
N ALA A 58 9.62 42.87 -17.97
CA ALA A 58 8.67 42.12 -18.81
C ALA A 58 9.19 40.74 -19.20
N GLU A 59 10.49 40.61 -19.51
CA GLU A 59 11.14 39.32 -19.79
C GLU A 59 11.12 38.39 -18.56
N ALA A 60 11.38 38.92 -17.36
CA ALA A 60 11.30 38.15 -16.11
C ALA A 60 9.86 37.70 -15.79
N GLU A 61 8.87 38.57 -16.03
CA GLU A 61 7.45 38.22 -15.86
C GLU A 61 7.05 37.09 -16.81
N LEU A 62 7.42 37.19 -18.10
CA LEU A 62 7.16 36.15 -19.09
C LEU A 62 7.77 34.80 -18.68
N GLN A 63 9.01 34.81 -18.22
CA GLN A 63 9.67 33.60 -17.72
C GLN A 63 8.90 32.98 -16.55
N SER A 64 8.45 33.79 -15.60
CA SER A 64 7.66 33.29 -14.46
C SER A 64 6.29 32.73 -14.90
N PHE A 65 5.66 33.31 -15.90
CA PHE A 65 4.43 32.77 -16.48
C PHE A 65 4.66 31.41 -17.15
N MET A 66 5.73 31.27 -17.95
CA MET A 66 6.08 29.99 -18.58
C MET A 66 6.31 28.90 -17.55
N GLU A 67 7.07 29.19 -16.48
CA GLU A 67 7.29 28.23 -15.39
C GLU A 67 5.98 27.86 -14.68
N SER A 68 5.08 28.83 -14.51
CA SER A 68 3.77 28.56 -13.91
C SER A 68 2.90 27.67 -14.80
N GLU A 69 2.94 27.86 -16.12
CA GLU A 69 2.21 27.06 -17.11
C GLU A 69 2.71 25.62 -17.12
N ASP A 70 4.03 25.41 -17.14
CA ASP A 70 4.65 24.09 -17.06
C ASP A 70 4.26 23.38 -15.75
N ASN A 71 4.28 24.10 -14.63
CA ASN A 71 3.87 23.55 -13.34
C ASN A 71 2.38 23.17 -13.30
N ILE A 72 1.50 23.98 -13.89
CA ILE A 72 0.07 23.70 -14.00
C ILE A 72 -0.16 22.47 -14.89
N SER A 73 0.48 22.42 -16.06
CA SER A 73 0.40 21.29 -16.99
C SER A 73 0.88 19.99 -16.33
N GLY A 74 2.00 20.03 -15.60
CA GLY A 74 2.51 18.90 -14.84
C GLY A 74 1.56 18.42 -13.76
N ARG A 75 0.92 19.34 -13.02
CA ARG A 75 -0.12 19.01 -12.02
C ARG A 75 -1.33 18.34 -12.67
N PHE A 76 -1.87 18.94 -13.74
CA PHE A 76 -3.04 18.42 -14.44
C PHE A 76 -2.82 16.99 -14.94
N ASN A 77 -1.66 16.70 -15.53
CA ASN A 77 -1.34 15.36 -16.03
C ASN A 77 -1.24 14.32 -14.90
N ARG A 78 -0.69 14.70 -13.73
CA ARG A 78 -0.66 13.82 -12.55
C ARG A 78 -2.07 13.52 -12.04
N ASP A 79 -2.88 14.56 -11.86
CA ASP A 79 -4.26 14.40 -11.38
C ASP A 79 -5.10 13.54 -12.34
N LEU A 80 -4.89 13.70 -13.66
CA LEU A 80 -5.54 12.89 -14.68
C LEU A 80 -5.19 11.40 -14.55
N LEU A 81 -3.92 11.07 -14.32
CA LEU A 81 -3.47 9.69 -14.12
C LEU A 81 -4.10 9.08 -12.85
N GLU A 82 -4.12 9.82 -11.74
CA GLU A 82 -4.75 9.35 -10.49
C GLU A 82 -6.25 9.10 -10.68
N VAL A 83 -6.96 9.96 -11.42
CA VAL A 83 -8.38 9.78 -11.73
C VAL A 83 -8.61 8.56 -12.62
N GLN A 84 -7.72 8.29 -13.59
CA GLN A 84 -7.79 7.09 -14.42
C GLN A 84 -7.58 5.81 -13.60
N GLU A 85 -6.63 5.81 -12.67
CA GLU A 85 -6.39 4.67 -11.78
C GLU A 85 -7.60 4.39 -10.89
N LYS A 86 -8.21 5.43 -10.29
CA LYS A 86 -9.44 5.27 -9.49
C LYS A 86 -10.58 4.65 -10.29
N ARG A 87 -10.77 5.08 -11.56
CA ARG A 87 -11.77 4.46 -12.45
C ARG A 87 -11.47 2.98 -12.72
N SER A 88 -10.21 2.58 -12.76
CA SER A 88 -9.85 1.16 -12.92
C SER A 88 -10.22 0.35 -11.67
N LEU A 89 -9.98 0.91 -10.48
CA LEU A 89 -10.32 0.30 -9.20
C LEU A 89 -11.83 0.14 -9.01
N ASP A 90 -12.64 1.10 -9.47
CA ASP A 90 -14.11 1.00 -9.46
C ASP A 90 -14.61 -0.20 -10.27
N ARG A 91 -13.98 -0.51 -11.40
CA ARG A 91 -14.34 -1.68 -12.21
C ARG A 91 -14.04 -2.97 -11.44
N VAL A 92 -12.83 -3.09 -10.89
CA VAL A 92 -12.43 -4.27 -10.10
C VAL A 92 -13.36 -4.45 -8.89
N ASN A 93 -13.71 -3.36 -8.20
CA ASN A 93 -14.64 -3.40 -7.08
C ASN A 93 -16.06 -3.83 -7.51
N GLN A 94 -16.53 -3.45 -8.69
CA GLN A 94 -17.81 -3.91 -9.23
C GLN A 94 -17.77 -5.41 -9.59
N ASP A 95 -16.65 -5.89 -10.14
CA ASP A 95 -16.47 -7.31 -10.46
C ASP A 95 -16.44 -8.16 -9.18
N LEU A 96 -15.65 -7.76 -8.18
CA LEU A 96 -15.60 -8.44 -6.88
C LEU A 96 -16.96 -8.45 -6.18
N LYS A 97 -17.75 -7.37 -6.27
CA LYS A 97 -19.12 -7.35 -5.72
C LYS A 97 -20.04 -8.34 -6.42
N ARG A 98 -19.91 -8.52 -7.74
CA ARG A 98 -20.67 -9.52 -8.49
C ARG A 98 -20.26 -10.93 -8.06
N ASP A 99 -18.97 -11.20 -7.97
CA ASP A 99 -18.45 -12.52 -7.56
C ASP A 99 -18.90 -12.88 -6.14
N LEU A 100 -18.86 -11.93 -5.21
CA LEU A 100 -19.36 -12.13 -3.84
C LEU A 100 -20.84 -12.51 -3.83
N TYR A 101 -21.67 -11.82 -4.62
CA TYR A 101 -23.10 -12.13 -4.72
C TYR A 101 -23.34 -13.53 -5.28
N ASP A 102 -22.60 -13.92 -6.33
CA ASP A 102 -22.71 -15.24 -6.93
C ASP A 102 -22.26 -16.36 -5.98
N LEU A 103 -21.18 -16.14 -5.22
CA LEU A 103 -20.72 -17.08 -4.20
C LEU A 103 -21.73 -17.24 -3.07
N GLN A 104 -22.33 -16.16 -2.59
CA GLN A 104 -23.40 -16.22 -1.58
C GLN A 104 -24.60 -17.01 -2.09
N LYS A 105 -25.01 -16.80 -3.35
CA LYS A 105 -26.10 -17.54 -3.97
C LYS A 105 -25.79 -19.04 -4.11
N LYS A 106 -24.57 -19.39 -4.53
CA LYS A 106 -24.11 -20.79 -4.60
C LYS A 106 -24.09 -21.45 -3.22
N LEU A 107 -23.63 -20.73 -2.20
CA LEU A 107 -23.60 -21.22 -0.82
C LEU A 107 -25.01 -21.48 -0.29
N LEU A 108 -25.96 -20.58 -0.56
CA LEU A 108 -27.37 -20.77 -0.20
C LEU A 108 -27.96 -22.00 -0.87
N LEU A 109 -27.76 -22.15 -2.18
CA LEU A 109 -28.20 -23.34 -2.93
C LEU A 109 -27.61 -24.64 -2.35
N LYS A 110 -26.31 -24.65 -2.02
CA LYS A 110 -25.66 -25.81 -1.40
C LYS A 110 -26.16 -26.11 0.01
N ARG A 111 -26.50 -25.08 0.80
CA ARG A 111 -27.16 -25.26 2.09
C ARG A 111 -28.54 -25.88 1.91
N ASP A 112 -29.34 -25.37 0.98
CA ASP A 112 -30.68 -25.90 0.71
C ASP A 112 -30.63 -27.35 0.19
N GLU A 113 -29.66 -27.68 -0.67
CA GLU A 113 -29.37 -29.05 -1.09
C GLU A 113 -29.07 -29.94 0.14
N SER A 114 -28.14 -29.51 1.00
CA SER A 114 -27.78 -30.21 2.24
C SER A 114 -29.00 -30.39 3.17
N ASP A 115 -29.83 -29.37 3.33
CA ASP A 115 -31.02 -29.42 4.19
C ASP A 115 -32.13 -30.29 3.58
N SER A 116 -32.23 -30.33 2.25
CA SER A 116 -33.11 -31.24 1.53
C SER A 116 -32.65 -32.69 1.70
N LEU A 117 -31.35 -32.95 1.57
CA LEU A 117 -30.71 -34.23 1.87
C LEU A 117 -30.99 -34.64 3.32
N ARG A 118 -30.76 -33.76 4.31
CA ARG A 118 -31.06 -34.02 5.73
C ARG A 118 -32.53 -34.35 6.00
N ARG A 119 -33.47 -33.72 5.27
CA ARG A 119 -34.92 -33.98 5.41
C ARG A 119 -35.35 -35.27 4.71
N LYS A 120 -34.81 -35.54 3.52
CA LYS A 120 -35.13 -36.72 2.71
C LYS A 120 -34.55 -37.99 3.30
N PHE A 121 -33.30 -37.92 3.74
CA PHE A 121 -32.66 -38.94 4.55
C PHE A 121 -32.97 -38.61 6.00
N LYS A 122 -34.18 -38.95 6.48
CA LYS A 122 -34.49 -38.98 7.92
C LYS A 122 -33.47 -39.91 8.59
N VAL A 123 -32.35 -39.36 9.05
CA VAL A 123 -31.36 -40.11 9.84
C VAL A 123 -31.97 -40.27 11.24
N ASP A 124 -32.92 -41.19 11.32
CA ASP A 124 -33.44 -41.77 12.55
C ASP A 124 -32.63 -43.05 12.80
N LEU A 125 -31.59 -42.97 13.61
CA LEU A 125 -30.87 -44.14 14.10
C LEU A 125 -31.52 -44.60 15.41
N ARG A 126 -32.56 -45.44 15.29
CA ARG A 126 -33.03 -46.28 16.40
C ARG A 126 -32.33 -47.64 16.32
N LEU A 127 -31.32 -47.81 17.16
CA LEU A 127 -30.69 -49.11 17.38
C LEU A 127 -31.28 -49.73 18.64
N THR A 128 -32.15 -50.73 18.45
CA THR A 128 -32.43 -51.70 19.50
C THR A 128 -31.33 -52.74 19.48
N VAL A 129 -30.30 -52.54 20.28
CA VAL A 129 -29.28 -53.56 20.55
C VAL A 129 -29.92 -54.62 21.45
N THR A 130 -30.23 -55.78 20.88
CA THR A 130 -30.49 -56.98 21.69
C THR A 130 -29.13 -57.56 22.08
N MET A 131 -28.69 -57.25 23.30
CA MET A 131 -27.43 -57.77 23.85
C MET A 131 -27.54 -59.29 24.00
N CYS A 132 -26.89 -60.07 23.14
CA CYS A 132 -26.63 -61.49 23.40
C CYS A 132 -25.57 -61.61 24.50
N THR A 133 -25.95 -62.23 25.61
CA THR A 133 -25.25 -62.27 26.90
C THR A 133 -24.09 -63.26 26.96
N ILE A 134 -23.20 -63.31 25.97
CA ILE A 134 -21.99 -64.15 26.07
C ILE A 134 -20.78 -63.45 25.43
N TYR A 135 -20.16 -62.54 26.18
CA TYR A 135 -18.99 -61.78 25.74
C TYR A 135 -17.84 -62.67 25.23
N GLU A 136 -17.58 -63.82 25.86
CA GLU A 136 -16.49 -64.73 25.46
C GLU A 136 -16.73 -65.45 24.12
N LEU A 137 -18.00 -65.73 23.78
CA LEU A 137 -18.34 -66.42 22.54
C LEU A 137 -18.11 -65.48 21.33
N ILE A 138 -18.50 -64.22 21.47
CA ILE A 138 -18.37 -63.20 20.42
C ILE A 138 -16.90 -62.93 20.10
N THR A 139 -16.04 -62.80 21.12
CA THR A 139 -14.59 -62.55 20.89
C THR A 139 -13.93 -63.72 20.18
N ASN A 140 -14.25 -64.96 20.55
CA ASN A 140 -13.67 -66.15 19.93
C ASN A 140 -14.15 -66.37 18.48
N LEU A 141 -15.42 -66.06 18.19
CA LEU A 141 -15.97 -66.15 16.84
C LEU A 141 -15.36 -65.11 15.90
N VAL A 142 -15.18 -63.86 16.39
CA VAL A 142 -14.55 -62.79 15.62
C VAL A 142 -13.08 -63.10 15.30
N HIS A 143 -12.31 -63.67 16.23
CA HIS A 143 -10.92 -64.08 15.96
C HIS A 143 -10.81 -65.24 14.96
N ARG A 144 -11.79 -66.15 14.93
CA ARG A 144 -11.81 -67.27 13.99
C ARG A 144 -12.20 -66.85 12.57
N GLY A 145 -12.91 -65.74 12.40
CA GLY A 145 -13.29 -65.16 11.11
C GLY A 145 -14.31 -65.97 10.31
N LYS A 146 -14.41 -67.29 10.53
CA LYS A 146 -15.37 -68.21 9.93
C LYS A 146 -15.96 -69.15 10.98
N PHE A 147 -17.27 -69.32 10.94
CA PHE A 147 -18.00 -70.19 11.86
C PHE A 147 -18.92 -71.13 11.09
N CYS A 148 -18.79 -72.44 11.32
CA CYS A 148 -19.73 -73.42 10.78
C CYS A 148 -20.94 -73.52 11.70
N ALA A 149 -22.11 -73.16 11.20
CA ALA A 149 -23.38 -73.35 11.89
C ALA A 149 -24.15 -74.48 11.21
N ASP A 150 -24.59 -75.47 11.99
CA ASP A 150 -25.53 -76.48 11.54
C ASP A 150 -26.96 -75.97 11.79
N ALA A 151 -27.59 -75.50 10.72
CA ALA A 151 -28.98 -75.08 10.69
C ALA A 151 -29.81 -76.00 9.76
N GLY A 152 -29.54 -77.31 9.80
CA GLY A 152 -30.14 -78.31 8.91
C GLY A 152 -29.33 -78.60 7.65
N SER A 153 -28.27 -77.84 7.43
CA SER A 153 -27.18 -78.09 6.48
C SER A 153 -25.95 -77.32 6.97
N ASP A 154 -24.75 -77.87 6.81
CA ASP A 154 -23.52 -77.18 7.19
C ASP A 154 -23.37 -75.88 6.39
N MET A 155 -23.44 -74.73 7.08
CA MET A 155 -23.22 -73.41 6.49
C MET A 155 -22.01 -72.74 7.13
N VAL A 156 -21.06 -72.30 6.29
CA VAL A 156 -19.91 -71.51 6.73
C VAL A 156 -20.29 -70.03 6.71
N LEU A 157 -20.28 -69.39 7.87
CA LEU A 157 -20.59 -67.97 8.05
C LEU A 157 -19.30 -67.18 8.24
N ASP A 158 -19.14 -66.09 7.49
CA ASP A 158 -18.08 -65.12 7.73
C ASP A 158 -18.45 -64.23 8.93
N VAL A 159 -17.54 -64.13 9.90
CA VAL A 159 -17.72 -63.37 11.14
C VAL A 159 -16.75 -62.20 11.13
N LEU A 160 -17.28 -60.98 11.15
CA LEU A 160 -16.51 -59.74 11.19
C LEU A 160 -16.91 -58.90 12.41
N PRO A 161 -15.98 -58.14 13.02
CA PRO A 161 -16.32 -57.20 14.07
C PRO A 161 -17.19 -56.08 13.50
N LEU A 162 -18.37 -55.88 14.09
CA LEU A 162 -19.25 -54.77 13.76
C LEU A 162 -18.93 -53.59 14.67
N TYR A 163 -18.23 -52.59 14.15
CA TYR A 163 -18.00 -51.34 14.86
C TYR A 163 -19.13 -50.37 14.58
N GLU A 164 -19.87 -50.02 15.62
CA GLU A 164 -20.98 -49.07 15.53
C GLU A 164 -20.57 -47.73 16.17
N TYR A 165 -20.37 -46.71 15.33
CA TYR A 165 -19.98 -45.37 15.77
C TYR A 165 -21.18 -44.43 15.73
N GLN A 166 -21.41 -43.71 16.83
CA GLN A 166 -22.40 -42.62 16.88
C GLN A 166 -21.68 -41.27 16.96
N LEU A 167 -21.73 -40.51 15.86
CA LEU A 167 -21.23 -39.15 15.83
C LEU A 167 -22.23 -38.21 16.53
N ARG A 168 -22.03 -37.97 17.84
CA ARG A 168 -22.98 -37.21 18.67
C ARG A 168 -23.05 -35.72 18.34
N LYS A 169 -21.95 -35.13 17.91
CA LYS A 169 -21.86 -33.70 17.57
C LYS A 169 -20.67 -33.50 16.63
N PHE A 170 -20.92 -33.07 15.40
CA PHE A 170 -19.89 -32.63 14.47
C PHE A 170 -20.03 -31.12 14.31
N GLN A 171 -19.11 -30.39 14.94
CA GLN A 171 -19.06 -28.94 14.91
C GLN A 171 -17.76 -28.54 14.23
N THR A 172 -17.81 -28.25 12.93
CA THR A 172 -16.70 -27.63 12.23
C THR A 172 -16.70 -26.15 12.57
N TYR A 173 -15.87 -25.78 13.54
CA TYR A 173 -15.55 -24.40 13.83
C TYR A 173 -14.33 -24.00 13.00
N SER A 174 -14.44 -22.90 12.25
CA SER A 174 -13.33 -22.28 11.56
C SER A 174 -13.14 -20.90 12.18
N GLY A 175 -12.21 -20.80 13.12
CA GLY A 175 -11.80 -19.55 13.75
C GLY A 175 -10.29 -19.48 13.83
N ALA A 176 -9.75 -18.26 13.79
CA ALA A 176 -8.34 -18.03 14.07
C ALA A 176 -8.18 -17.89 15.59
N PRO A 177 -7.40 -18.73 16.27
CA PRO A 177 -7.13 -18.55 17.68
C PRO A 177 -6.35 -17.24 17.89
N SER A 178 -6.77 -16.41 18.85
CA SER A 178 -6.11 -15.14 19.15
C SER A 178 -4.86 -15.29 20.00
N ARG A 179 -4.72 -16.41 20.73
CA ARG A 179 -3.64 -16.69 21.69
C ARG A 179 -2.79 -17.92 21.34
N THR A 180 -3.05 -18.58 20.20
CA THR A 180 -2.35 -19.80 19.80
C THR A 180 -1.78 -19.65 18.42
N VAL A 181 -0.52 -20.07 18.23
CA VAL A 181 0.14 -20.12 16.93
C VAL A 181 0.66 -21.52 16.67
N LEU A 182 0.64 -21.94 15.39
CA LEU A 182 1.26 -23.18 14.93
C LEU A 182 2.53 -22.82 14.16
N LEU A 183 3.66 -23.34 14.62
CA LEU A 183 4.97 -23.12 14.00
C LEU A 183 5.41 -24.42 13.31
N GLY A 184 5.75 -24.33 12.02
CA GLY A 184 6.23 -25.47 11.22
C GLY A 184 7.71 -25.34 10.86
N GLY A 185 8.33 -26.47 10.48
CA GLY A 185 9.71 -26.51 9.98
C GLY A 185 10.80 -26.56 11.06
N ILE A 186 10.44 -26.85 12.31
CA ILE A 186 11.38 -27.07 13.40
C ILE A 186 11.94 -28.49 13.27
N GLN A 187 13.26 -28.62 13.18
CA GLN A 187 13.93 -29.91 13.09
C GLN A 187 14.15 -30.51 14.49
N ALA A 188 14.07 -31.84 14.59
CA ALA A 188 14.40 -32.59 15.81
C ALA A 188 15.92 -32.65 16.04
N LEU A 189 16.50 -31.52 16.47
CA LEU A 189 17.95 -31.36 16.69
C LEU A 189 18.42 -31.97 18.01
N MET A 190 17.48 -32.25 18.92
CA MET A 190 17.69 -32.83 20.25
C MET A 190 16.43 -33.63 20.62
N ASP A 191 16.38 -34.20 21.82
CA ASP A 191 15.18 -34.88 22.30
C ASP A 191 13.99 -33.92 22.45
N GLU A 192 12.80 -34.50 22.50
CA GLU A 192 11.54 -33.76 22.48
C GLU A 192 11.36 -32.86 23.70
N GLU A 193 11.79 -33.31 24.89
CA GLU A 193 11.66 -32.54 26.13
C GLU A 193 12.62 -31.35 26.11
N ASP A 194 13.90 -31.57 25.81
CA ASP A 194 14.91 -30.50 25.72
C ASP A 194 14.54 -29.50 24.62
N LEU A 195 14.09 -29.97 23.45
CA LEU A 195 13.71 -29.09 22.34
C LEU A 195 12.52 -28.20 22.72
N GLN A 196 11.54 -28.76 23.41
CA GLN A 196 10.37 -28.04 23.86
C GLN A 196 10.74 -26.96 24.88
N ASP A 197 11.58 -27.29 25.87
CA ASP A 197 12.09 -26.34 26.86
C ASP A 197 12.88 -25.21 26.20
N HIS A 198 13.73 -25.53 25.23
CA HIS A 198 14.50 -24.54 24.48
C HIS A 198 13.60 -23.58 23.68
N LEU A 199 12.53 -24.09 23.06
CA LEU A 199 11.56 -23.28 22.35
C LEU A 199 10.76 -22.39 23.31
N GLU A 200 10.35 -22.92 24.47
CA GLU A 200 9.66 -22.14 25.49
C GLU A 200 10.50 -20.95 25.95
N ILE A 201 11.75 -21.22 26.33
CA ILE A 201 12.71 -20.20 26.75
C ILE A 201 12.98 -19.20 25.61
N HIS A 202 13.02 -19.66 24.36
CA HIS A 202 13.22 -18.79 23.21
C HIS A 202 12.07 -17.78 23.07
N PHE A 203 10.82 -18.25 23.19
CA PHE A 203 9.62 -17.42 23.05
C PHE A 203 9.24 -16.65 24.32
N GLN A 204 9.82 -16.95 25.48
CA GLN A 204 9.68 -16.12 26.67
C GLN A 204 10.58 -14.87 26.66
N LYS A 205 11.62 -14.84 25.82
CA LYS A 205 12.58 -13.73 25.77
C LYS A 205 12.04 -12.54 24.96
N PRO A 206 11.91 -11.33 25.54
CA PRO A 206 11.47 -10.14 24.81
C PRO A 206 12.39 -9.76 23.64
N SER A 207 13.68 -10.07 23.72
CA SER A 207 14.66 -9.84 22.65
C SER A 207 14.37 -10.64 21.38
N ASN A 208 13.61 -11.73 21.48
CA ASN A 208 13.20 -12.58 20.37
C ASN A 208 11.75 -12.25 19.93
N TYR A 209 11.23 -11.07 20.29
CA TYR A 209 9.83 -10.71 20.10
C TYR A 209 8.85 -11.65 20.84
N GLY A 210 9.36 -12.30 21.90
CA GLY A 210 8.62 -13.20 22.76
C GLY A 210 7.74 -12.51 23.80
N GLY A 211 7.02 -13.30 24.58
CA GLY A 211 6.12 -12.85 25.63
C GLY A 211 5.76 -13.97 26.60
N GLU A 212 4.67 -13.82 27.34
CA GLU A 212 4.18 -14.87 28.23
C GLU A 212 3.73 -16.10 27.42
N VAL A 213 4.30 -17.25 27.73
CA VAL A 213 3.96 -18.54 27.12
C VAL A 213 3.20 -19.35 28.16
N GLU A 214 1.91 -19.59 27.91
CA GLU A 214 1.06 -20.36 28.82
C GLU A 214 1.27 -21.88 28.66
N ASN A 215 1.46 -22.33 27.41
CA ASN A 215 1.71 -23.73 27.09
C ASN A 215 2.48 -23.84 25.76
N ILE A 216 3.38 -24.80 25.67
CA ILE A 216 4.04 -25.20 24.42
C ILE A 216 4.01 -26.71 24.28
N ARG A 217 3.89 -27.18 23.03
CA ARG A 217 4.01 -28.60 22.73
C ARG A 217 4.67 -28.82 21.39
N TYR A 218 5.76 -29.58 21.39
CA TYR A 218 6.39 -30.04 20.15
C TYR A 218 5.68 -31.29 19.62
N VAL A 219 5.58 -31.41 18.30
CA VAL A 219 5.02 -32.60 17.63
C VAL A 219 5.99 -32.98 16.52
N PRO A 220 6.71 -34.11 16.65
CA PRO A 220 7.68 -34.54 15.64
C PRO A 220 7.00 -34.98 14.34
N ASP A 221 7.76 -34.96 13.25
CA ASP A 221 7.28 -35.38 11.94
C ASP A 221 6.75 -36.83 11.97
N GLY A 222 5.52 -37.01 11.50
CA GLY A 222 4.83 -38.30 11.48
C GLY A 222 4.03 -38.63 12.75
N ALA A 223 4.15 -37.84 13.82
CA ALA A 223 3.25 -37.92 14.97
C ALA A 223 1.95 -37.14 14.70
N GLN A 224 0.85 -37.58 15.30
CA GLN A 224 -0.41 -36.85 15.31
C GLN A 224 -0.77 -36.45 16.73
N LEU A 225 -1.20 -35.21 16.88
CA LEU A 225 -1.68 -34.69 18.15
C LEU A 225 -3.07 -34.07 17.99
N THR A 226 -3.94 -34.36 18.96
CA THR A 226 -5.25 -33.70 19.10
C THR A 226 -5.16 -32.67 20.21
N ALA A 227 -5.37 -31.39 19.88
CA ALA A 227 -5.49 -30.32 20.86
C ALA A 227 -6.97 -30.00 21.11
N PHE A 228 -7.32 -29.76 22.37
CA PHE A 228 -8.64 -29.29 22.77
C PHE A 228 -8.52 -27.83 23.21
N PHE A 229 -9.35 -26.96 22.64
CA PHE A 229 -9.42 -25.56 23.01
C PHE A 229 -10.75 -25.31 23.73
N SER A 230 -10.67 -24.72 24.92
CA SER A 230 -11.83 -24.21 25.65
C SER A 230 -11.90 -22.69 25.48
N GLU A 231 -13.12 -22.15 25.47
CA GLU A 231 -13.32 -20.70 25.61
C GLU A 231 -12.88 -20.25 27.00
N ASP A 232 -12.20 -19.10 27.09
CA ASP A 232 -11.92 -18.44 28.35
C ASP A 232 -13.26 -18.10 29.02
N GLY A 233 -13.56 -18.78 30.12
CA GLY A 233 -14.73 -18.48 30.93
C GLY A 233 -14.59 -17.06 31.45
N LYS A 234 -15.51 -16.17 31.08
CA LYS A 234 -15.56 -14.84 31.68
C LYS A 234 -15.89 -15.01 33.17
N GLU A 235 -14.88 -14.99 34.02
CA GLU A 235 -15.08 -14.75 35.44
C GLU A 235 -15.82 -13.42 35.56
N LYS A 236 -17.05 -13.49 36.04
CA LYS A 236 -17.78 -12.30 36.45
C LYS A 236 -17.16 -11.90 37.78
N GLU A 237 -16.33 -10.86 37.77
CA GLU A 237 -16.07 -10.09 38.98
C GLU A 237 -17.40 -9.45 39.41
N ASP A 238 -17.81 -9.78 40.65
CA ASP A 238 -19.02 -9.31 41.32
C ASP A 238 -18.99 -7.80 41.63
#